data_AF-A0A2V8DIK0-F1
#
_entry.id   AF-A0A2V8DIK0-F1
#
_cell.length_a   1.000
_cell.length_b   1.000
_cell.length_c   1.000
_cell.angle_alpha   90.00
_cell.angle_beta   90.00
_cell.angle_gamma   90.00
#
_symmetry.space_group_name_H-M   'P 1'
#
loop_
_entity.id
_entity.type
_entity.pdbx_description
1 polymer ?
#
loop_
_entity_poly.entity_id
_entity_poly.type
_entity_poly.pdbx_seq_one_letter_code
_entity_poly.pdbx_strand_id
1 'polypeptide(L)' 'MVHFLNIGSQVVRSELLAMSPSGPFRLAVHHPNGPIVEYFDSAIAGLQRQAEIEDALSGYRSDVPRVAISGTPVGSA' A
#
# COMPACT_ATOMS: atom_id res chain seq x y z
N MET A 1 10.90 -5.79 7.43
CA MET A 1 10.86 -5.46 5.98
C MET A 1 10.68 -3.97 5.85
N VAL A 2 11.41 -3.31 4.95
CA VAL A 2 11.28 -1.86 4.68
C VAL A 2 10.95 -1.67 3.21
N HIS A 3 10.01 -0.79 2.91
CA HIS A 3 9.60 -0.45 1.55
C HIS A 3 9.48 1.08 1.39
N PHE A 4 9.79 1.58 0.20
CA PHE A 4 9.77 3.01 -0.12
C PHE A 4 8.87 3.23 -1.33
N LEU A 5 7.89 4.12 -1.19
CA LEU A 5 6.96 4.48 -2.24
C LEU A 5 7.13 5.95 -2.60
N ASN A 6 7.16 6.21 -3.91
CA ASN A 6 7.15 7.57 -4.44
C ASN A 6 5.71 7.93 -4.86
N ILE A 7 5.15 8.96 -4.23
CA ILE A 7 3.81 9.49 -4.50
C ILE A 7 3.96 10.93 -4.95
N GLY A 8 3.93 11.15 -6.26
CA GLY A 8 4.27 12.45 -6.84
C GLY A 8 5.69 12.86 -6.45
N SER A 9 5.83 13.99 -5.74
CA SER A 9 7.10 14.51 -5.23
C SER A 9 7.45 14.03 -3.81
N GLN A 10 6.58 13.25 -3.17
CA GLN A 10 6.75 12.78 -1.79
C GLN A 10 7.28 11.35 -1.75
N VAL A 11 8.11 11.06 -0.75
CA VAL A 11 8.60 9.71 -0.45
C VAL A 11 7.95 9.23 0.83
N VAL A 12 7.34 8.05 0.78
CA VAL A 12 6.74 7.37 1.92
C VAL A 12 7.58 6.14 2.23
N ARG A 13 7.97 5.99 3.49
CA ARG A 13 8.67 4.80 3.98
C ARG A 13 7.71 3.97 4.81
N SER A 14 7.48 2.72 4.44
CA SER A 14 6.78 1.74 5.27
C SER A 14 7.78 0.72 5.84
N GLU A 15 7.55 0.32 7.07
CA GLU A 15 8.41 -0.63 7.79
C GLU A 15 7.56 -1.56 8.64
N LEU A 16 7.65 -2.86 8.38
CA LEU A 16 7.05 -3.91 9.20
C LEU A 16 8.14 -4.65 9.98
N LEU A 17 8.07 -4.59 11.31
CA LEU A 17 9.05 -5.17 12.22
C LEU A 17 8.38 -6.08 13.23
N ALA A 18 8.95 -7.27 13.46
CA ALA A 18 8.57 -8.10 14.60
C ALA A 18 9.23 -7.53 15.87
N MET A 19 8.44 -7.28 16.92
CA MET A 19 8.95 -6.78 18.21
C MET A 19 9.53 -7.88 19.09
N SER A 20 9.19 -9.13 18.79
CA SER A 20 9.79 -10.34 19.33
C SER A 20 9.82 -11.43 18.25
N PRO A 21 10.47 -12.59 18.46
CA PRO A 21 10.55 -13.67 17.46
C PRO A 21 9.19 -14.11 16.89
N SER A 22 8.11 -13.99 17.67
CA SER A 22 6.75 -14.37 17.26
C SER A 22 5.75 -13.22 17.26
N GLY A 23 6.23 -11.97 17.33
CA GLY A 23 5.38 -10.76 17.38
C GLY A 23 5.25 -10.15 18.79
N PRO A 24 4.48 -9.07 18.97
CA PRO A 24 3.62 -8.43 17.97
C PRO A 24 4.45 -7.77 16.85
N PHE A 25 3.82 -7.54 15.71
CA PHE A 25 4.41 -6.93 14.53
C PHE A 25 3.97 -5.46 14.47
N ARG A 26 4.94 -4.54 14.37
CA ARG A 26 4.71 -3.10 14.25
C ARG A 26 4.86 -2.70 12.79
N LEU A 27 3.81 -2.12 12.22
CA LEU A 27 3.85 -1.42 10.95
C LEU A 27 3.99 0.08 11.20
N ALA A 28 5.06 0.69 10.70
CA ALA A 28 5.29 2.13 10.74
C ALA A 28 5.31 2.68 9.32
N VAL A 29 4.45 3.67 9.04
CA VAL A 29 4.41 4.39 7.77
C VAL A 29 4.79 5.83 8.03
N HIS A 30 5.95 6.23 7.54
CA HIS A 30 6.46 7.59 7.62
C HIS A 30 6.05 8.36 6.38
N HIS A 31 4.95 9.11 6.50
CA HIS A 31 4.51 10.06 5.48
C HIS A 31 4.90 11.49 5.89
N PRO A 32 5.22 12.39 4.94
CA PRO A 32 5.59 13.79 5.24
C PRO A 32 4.53 14.56 6.06
N ASN A 33 3.25 14.22 5.87
CA ASN A 33 2.14 14.82 6.64
C ASN A 33 1.92 14.20 8.03
N GLY A 34 2.70 13.19 8.41
CA GLY A 34 2.61 12.55 9.72
C GLY A 34 2.84 11.03 9.67
N PRO A 35 3.41 10.45 10.74
CA PRO A 35 3.59 9.01 10.82
C PRO A 35 2.29 8.30 11.21
N ILE A 36 2.09 7.09 10.68
CA ILE A 36 1.07 6.13 11.12
C ILE A 36 1.81 4.94 11.75
N VAL A 37 1.38 4.49 12.92
CA VAL A 37 1.94 3.32 13.59
C VAL A 37 0.80 2.41 14.02
N GLU A 38 0.82 1.18 13.53
CA GLU A 38 -0.17 0.14 13.83
C GLU A 38 0.55 -1.12 14.34
N TYR A 39 -0.12 -1.88 15.21
CA TYR A 39 0.42 -3.12 15.80
C TYR A 39 -0.51 -4.28 15.48
N PHE A 40 0.08 -5.43 15.17
CA PHE A 40 -0.63 -6.64 14.75
C PHE A 40 -0.10 -7.86 15.49
N ASP A 41 -0.97 -8.78 15.86
CA ASP A 41 -0.56 -10.06 16.46
C ASP A 41 0.03 -11.03 15.42
N SER A 42 -0.20 -10.77 14.12
CA SER A 42 0.22 -11.63 13.02
C SER A 42 1.00 -10.86 11.95
N ALA A 43 2.09 -11.47 11.48
CA ALA A 43 2.87 -10.96 10.35
C ALA A 43 2.01 -10.81 9.08
N ILE A 44 1.10 -11.76 8.85
CA ILE A 44 0.22 -11.76 7.68
C ILE A 44 -0.72 -10.55 7.74
N ALA A 45 -1.30 -10.26 8.90
CA ALA A 45 -2.17 -9.10 9.06
C ALA A 45 -1.41 -7.78 8.82
N GLY A 46 -0.18 -7.66 9.34
CA GLY A 46 0.67 -6.49 9.09
C GLY A 46 1.06 -6.32 7.61
N LEU A 47 1.34 -7.43 6.91
CA LEU A 47 1.63 -7.41 5.47
C LEU A 47 0.39 -7.05 4.64
N GLN A 48 -0.78 -7.57 4.99
CA GLN A 48 -2.03 -7.25 4.31
C GLN A 48 -2.36 -5.76 4.47
N ARG A 49 -2.21 -5.22 5.68
CA ARG A 49 -2.38 -3.78 5.93
C ARG A 49 -1.38 -2.94 5.14
N GLN A 50 -0.12 -3.38 5.07
CA GLN A 50 0.88 -2.70 4.25
C GLN A 50 0.44 -2.66 2.78
N ALA A 51 -0.04 -3.77 2.21
CA ALA A 51 -0.53 -3.81 0.83
C ALA A 51 -1.74 -2.88 0.60
N GLU A 52 -2.69 -2.81 1.53
CA GLU A 52 -3.82 -1.88 1.46
C GLU A 52 -3.38 -0.41 1.43
N ILE A 53 -2.41 -0.05 2.26
CA ILE A 53 -1.85 1.31 2.30
C ILE A 53 -1.14 1.61 0.99
N GLU A 54 -0.34 0.68 0.48
CA GLU A 54 0.37 0.84 -0.79
C GLU A 54 -0.60 1.00 -1.97
N ASP A 55 -1.68 0.21 -2.01
CA ASP A 55 -2.73 0.31 -3.04
C ASP A 55 -3.42 1.68 -2.97
N ALA A 56 -3.85 2.11 -1.79
CA ALA A 56 -4.48 3.42 -1.59
C ALA A 56 -3.58 4.60 -2.00
N LEU A 57 -2.28 4.50 -1.70
CA LEU A 57 -1.28 5.52 -2.05
C LEU A 57 -0.92 5.49 -3.55
N SER A 58 -0.94 4.31 -4.17
CA SER A 58 -0.70 4.14 -5.61
C SER A 58 -1.89 4.57 -6.47
N GLY A 59 -3.12 4.35 -5.98
CA GLY A 59 -4.36 4.84 -6.57
C GLY A 59 -4.48 6.38 -6.50
N TYR A 60 -3.67 7.02 -5.65
CA TYR A 60 -3.51 8.48 -5.61
C TYR A 60 -2.67 9.02 -6.79
N ARG A 61 -2.14 8.15 -7.66
CA ARG A 61 -1.54 8.58 -8.94
C ARG A 61 -2.63 9.09 -9.88
N SER A 62 -2.97 10.37 -9.70
CA SER A 62 -3.68 11.23 -10.64
C SER A 62 -5.08 10.76 -11.04
N ASP A 63 -5.94 11.74 -11.27
CA ASP A 63 -7.16 11.63 -12.04
C ASP A 63 -6.84 11.26 -13.51
N VAL A 64 -6.15 10.15 -13.74
CA VAL A 64 -6.08 9.53 -15.05
C VAL A 64 -7.29 8.61 -15.11
N PRO A 65 -8.27 8.88 -15.98
CA PRO A 65 -9.37 7.96 -16.18
C PRO A 65 -8.75 6.60 -16.46
N ARG A 66 -9.10 5.59 -15.67
CA ARG A 66 -8.90 4.21 -16.08
C ARG A 66 -9.68 4.10 -17.38
N VAL A 67 -8.97 4.14 -18.52
CA VAL A 67 -9.58 3.82 -19.81
C VAL A 67 -10.15 2.44 -19.62
N ALA A 68 -11.48 2.39 -19.48
CA ALA A 68 -12.22 1.17 -19.65
C ALA A 68 -11.92 0.76 -21.09
N ILE A 69 -11.05 -0.23 -21.25
CA ILE A 69 -10.96 -1.00 -22.48
C ILE A 69 -12.28 -1.76 -22.52
N SER A 70 -13.32 -1.07 -23.00
CA SER A 70 -14.55 -1.66 -23.49
C SER A 70 -14.15 -2.49 -24.69
N GLY A 71 -13.74 -3.73 -24.44
CA GLY A 71 -13.75 -4.75 -25.46
C GLY A 71 -15.20 -4.90 -25.90
N THR A 72 -15.59 -4.23 -26.98
CA THR A 72 -16.80 -4.56 -27.70
C THR A 72 -16.66 -6.01 -28.15
N PRO A 73 -17.57 -6.93 -27.75
CA PRO A 73 -17.58 -8.25 -28.35
C PRO A 73 -17.85 -8.08 -29.84
N VAL A 74 -16.92 -8.55 -30.68
CA VAL A 74 -17.14 -8.60 -32.12
C VAL A 74 -18.18 -9.70 -32.37
N GLY A 75 -19.45 -9.28 -32.43
CA GLY A 75 -20.59 -10.09 -32.81
C GLY A 75 -20.98 -9.77 -34.24
N SER A 76 -20.73 -10.74 -35.12
CA SER A 76 -21.51 -11.13 -36.30
C SER A 76 -21.61 -10.18 -37.51
N ALA A 77 -21.02 -10.63 -38.61
CA ALA A 77 -21.69 -10.79 -39.90
C ALA A 77 -21.12 -12.02 -40.62
#